data_AF-A0A7W0TMJ5-F1
#
_entry.id   AF-A0A7W0TMJ5-F1
#
_cell.length_a   1.000
_cell.length_b   1.000
_cell.length_c   1.000
_cell.angle_alpha   90.00
_cell.angle_beta   90.00
_cell.angle_gamma   90.00
#
_symmetry.space_group_name_H-M   'P 1'
#
loop_
_entity.id
_entity.type
_entity.pdbx_description
1 polymer ?
#
loop_
_entity_poly.entity_id
_entity_poly.type
_entity_poly.pdbx_seq_one_letter_code
_entity_poly.pdbx_strand_id
1 'polypeptide(L)' 'MFSVPSGYVVNPVSGRGWAPDGVQPDIQVSPAQAFETAYRLALEHVLTLGSQGRRALVADEARGALDRS' A
#
# COMPACT_ATOMS: atom_id res chain seq x y z
N MET A 1 -35.60 -5.30 -12.05
CA MET A 1 -34.71 -6.40 -11.63
C MET A 1 -34.23 -6.08 -10.21
N PHE A 2 -34.50 -6.95 -9.24
CA PHE A 2 -34.00 -6.78 -7.87
C PHE A 2 -33.01 -7.90 -7.58
N SER A 3 -31.90 -7.56 -6.94
CA SER A 3 -30.89 -8.52 -6.49
C SER A 3 -31.00 -8.66 -4.96
N VAL A 4 -31.00 -9.89 -4.46
CA VAL A 4 -31.00 -10.21 -3.03
C VAL A 4 -29.65 -10.86 -2.70
N PRO A 5 -28.87 -10.35 -1.73
CA PRO A 5 -27.61 -10.97 -1.33
C PRO A 5 -27.87 -12.36 -0.74
N SER A 6 -27.19 -13.38 -1.27
CA SER A 6 -27.27 -14.75 -0.75
C SER A 6 -26.28 -15.03 0.39
N GLY A 7 -25.42 -14.08 0.72
CA GLY A 7 -24.42 -14.22 1.77
C GLY A 7 -23.68 -12.92 2.06
N TYR A 8 -22.95 -12.91 3.18
CA TYR A 8 -22.15 -11.79 3.64
C TYR A 8 -20.75 -12.28 4.02
N VAL A 9 -19.74 -11.51 3.64
CA VAL A 9 -18.35 -11.73 4.08
C VAL A 9 -18.16 -11.01 5.41
N VAL A 10 -17.62 -11.71 6.41
CA VAL A 10 -17.27 -11.14 7.71
C VAL A 10 -15.77 -11.29 7.91
N ASN A 11 -15.07 -10.17 8.02
CA ASN A 11 -13.65 -10.19 8.38
C ASN A 11 -13.50 -10.62 9.85
N PRO A 12 -12.64 -11.60 10.17
CA PRO A 12 -12.52 -12.13 11.53
C PRO A 12 -11.89 -11.15 12.53
N VAL A 13 -11.20 -10.12 12.06
CA VAL A 13 -10.55 -9.09 12.89
C VAL A 13 -11.51 -7.95 13.18
N SER A 14 -12.16 -7.37 12.16
CA SER A 14 -13.03 -6.20 12.32
C SER A 14 -14.50 -6.53 12.59
N GLY A 15 -14.91 -7.78 12.39
CA GLY A 15 -16.31 -8.20 12.48
C GLY A 15 -17.22 -7.60 11.40
N ARG A 16 -16.65 -6.93 10.39
CA ARG A 16 -17.38 -6.27 9.29
C ARG A 16 -16.93 -6.79 7.92
N GLY A 17 -17.83 -6.68 6.94
CA GLY A 17 -17.52 -6.94 5.54
C GLY A 17 -17.04 -5.68 4.82
N TRP A 18 -16.61 -5.83 3.57
CA TRP A 18 -16.29 -4.72 2.67
C TRP A 18 -17.53 -4.15 1.97
N ALA A 19 -18.69 -4.83 2.02
CA ALA A 19 -19.93 -4.35 1.41
C ALA A 19 -20.82 -3.67 2.46
N PRO A 20 -21.56 -2.60 2.10
CA PRO A 20 -21.62 -1.98 0.78
C PRO A 20 -20.53 -0.92 0.52
N ASP A 21 -19.80 -0.51 1.56
CA ASP A 21 -18.99 0.72 1.56
C ASP A 21 -17.69 0.64 0.75
N GLY A 22 -17.26 -0.56 0.36
CA GLY A 22 -15.96 -0.82 -0.24
C GLY A 22 -14.84 -0.92 0.80
N VAL A 23 -13.60 -1.02 0.30
CA VAL A 23 -12.40 -0.91 1.14
C VAL A 23 -11.90 0.52 1.06
N GLN A 24 -11.91 1.21 2.20
CA GLN A 24 -11.38 2.56 2.30
C GLN A 24 -9.84 2.51 2.33
N PRO A 25 -9.12 3.18 1.42
CA PRO A 25 -7.67 3.22 1.46
C PRO A 25 -7.18 4.09 2.63
N ASP A 26 -6.08 3.66 3.26
CA ASP A 26 -5.41 4.44 4.31
C ASP A 26 -4.76 5.72 3.76
N ILE A 27 -4.31 5.67 2.50
CA ILE A 27 -3.68 6.77 1.78
C ILE A 27 -4.55 7.09 0.57
N GLN A 28 -5.25 8.23 0.63
CA GLN A 28 -6.14 8.65 -0.45
C GLN A 28 -5.34 9.33 -1.56
N VAL A 29 -5.21 8.65 -2.71
CA VAL A 29 -4.65 9.21 -3.95
C VAL A 29 -5.51 8.78 -5.14
N SER A 30 -5.31 9.43 -6.30
CA SER A 30 -5.98 8.97 -7.52
C SER A 30 -5.47 7.57 -7.92
N PRO A 31 -6.27 6.74 -8.62
CA PRO A 31 -5.83 5.43 -9.08
C PRO A 31 -4.55 5.47 -9.91
N ALA A 32 -4.38 6.51 -10.74
CA ALA A 32 -3.20 6.71 -11.57
C ALA A 32 -1.92 6.98 -10.75
N GLN A 33 -2.06 7.54 -9.54
CA GLN A 33 -0.96 7.87 -8.64
C GLN A 33 -0.68 6.77 -7.60
N ALA A 34 -1.54 5.76 -7.51
CA ALA A 34 -1.46 4.74 -6.46
C ALA A 34 -0.12 4.00 -6.47
N PHE A 35 0.35 3.60 -7.66
CA PHE A 35 1.63 2.90 -7.81
C PHE A 35 2.80 3.78 -7.38
N GLU A 36 2.95 4.96 -7.97
CA GLU A 36 4.05 5.89 -7.65
C GLU A 36 4.08 6.27 -6.17
N THR A 37 2.91 6.51 -5.58
CA THR A 37 2.81 6.85 -4.15
C THR A 37 3.24 5.69 -3.27
N ALA A 38 2.74 4.47 -3.53
CA ALA A 38 3.12 3.29 -2.75
C ALA A 38 4.61 2.95 -2.91
N TYR A 39 5.14 3.07 -4.13
CA TYR A 39 6.54 2.77 -4.43
C TYR A 39 7.48 3.73 -3.73
N ARG A 40 7.21 5.04 -3.81
CA ARG A 40 7.98 6.06 -3.11
C ARG A 40 7.97 5.85 -1.60
N LEU A 41 6.79 5.63 -0.99
CA LEU A 41 6.69 5.39 0.47
C LEU A 41 7.46 4.14 0.91
N ALA A 42 7.46 3.09 0.08
CA ALA A 42 8.23 1.88 0.35
C ALA A 42 9.75 2.16 0.30
N LEU A 43 10.23 2.89 -0.71
CA LEU A 43 11.64 3.28 -0.84
C LEU A 43 12.09 4.17 0.32
N GLU A 44 11.29 5.17 0.67
CA GLU A 44 11.52 6.02 1.84
C GLU A 44 11.62 5.18 3.12
N HIS A 45 10.73 4.19 3.32
CA HIS A 45 10.80 3.28 4.46
C HIS A 45 12.09 2.45 4.46
N VAL A 46 12.53 1.92 3.32
CA VAL A 46 13.79 1.17 3.22
C VAL A 46 14.98 1.97 3.71
N LEU A 47 15.04 3.27 3.40
CA LEU A 47 16.12 4.15 3.87
C LEU A 47 16.13 4.30 5.41
N THR A 48 15.00 4.09 6.09
CA THR A 48 14.91 4.11 7.55
C THR A 48 15.46 2.84 8.22
N LEU A 49 15.64 1.74 7.49
CA LEU A 49 16.08 0.45 8.03
C LEU A 49 17.60 0.36 8.28
N GLY A 50 18.32 1.47 8.01
CA GLY A 50 19.76 1.63 8.21
C GLY A 50 20.59 1.28 6.99
N SER A 51 21.72 1.96 6.83
CA SER A 51 22.60 1.88 5.66
C SER A 51 23.94 1.19 5.93
N GLN A 52 23.96 0.22 6.84
CA GLN A 52 25.19 -0.47 7.27
C GLN A 52 25.20 -1.93 6.80
N GLY A 53 26.40 -2.46 6.58
CA GLY A 53 26.60 -3.84 6.13
C GLY A 53 25.84 -4.14 4.83
N ARG A 54 25.17 -5.29 4.75
CA ARG A 54 24.45 -5.71 3.54
C ARG A 54 23.31 -4.76 3.12
N ARG A 55 22.77 -3.96 4.04
CA ARG A 55 21.69 -3.00 3.75
C ARG A 55 22.18 -1.74 3.05
N ALA A 56 23.48 -1.45 3.08
CA ALA A 56 24.05 -0.29 2.40
C ALA A 56 23.75 -0.30 0.89
N LEU A 57 23.91 -1.45 0.24
CA LEU A 57 23.64 -1.61 -1.20
C LEU A 57 22.17 -1.31 -1.54
N VAL A 58 21.25 -1.86 -0.74
CA VAL A 58 19.81 -1.65 -0.93
C VAL A 58 19.42 -0.18 -0.69
N ALA A 59 20.05 0.47 0.30
CA ALA A 59 19.81 1.88 0.57
C ALA A 59 20.32 2.78 -0.57
N ASP A 60 21.46 2.46 -1.17
CA ASP A 60 22.00 3.20 -2.32
C ASP A 60 21.11 3.04 -3.56
N GLU A 61 20.65 1.81 -3.84
CA GLU A 61 19.68 1.56 -4.93
C GLU A 61 18.37 2.32 -4.71
N ALA A 62 17.85 2.33 -3.48
CA ALA A 62 16.63 3.03 -3.14
C ALA A 62 16.75 4.55 -3.33
N ARG A 63 17.88 5.15 -2.94
CA ARG A 63 18.15 6.58 -3.22
C ARG A 63 18.18 6.85 -4.73
N GLY A 64 18.90 6.02 -5.48
CA GLY A 64 18.97 6.16 -6.92
C GLY A 64 17.60 6.03 -7.60
N ALA A 65 16.71 5.18 -7.08
CA ALA A 65 15.35 5.05 -7.58
C ALA A 65 14.50 6.30 -7.30
N LEU A 66 14.61 6.88 -6.10
CA LEU A 66 13.92 8.13 -5.72
C LEU A 66 14.41 9.33 -6.54
N ASP A 67 15.69 9.38 -6.89
CA ASP A 67 16.24 10.49 -7.70
C ASP A 67 15.75 10.46 -9.16
N ARG A 68 15.21 9.33 -9.63
CA ARG A 68 14.71 9.14 -11.01
C ARG A 68 13.19 9.23 -11.14
N SER A 69 12.46 9.21 -10.02
CA SER A 69 11.01 9.36 -9.95
C SER A 69 10.61 10.82 -9.84
#